data_AF-C5CI43-F1
#
_entry.id   AF-C5CI43-F1
#
_cell.length_a   1.000
_cell.length_b   1.000
_cell.length_c   1.000
_cell.angle_alpha   90.00
_cell.angle_beta   90.00
_cell.angle_gamma   90.00
#
_symmetry.space_group_name_H-M   'P 1'
#
loop_
_entity.id
_entity.type
_entity.pdbx_description
1 polymer ?
#
loop_
_entity_poly.entity_id
_entity_poly.type
_entity_poly.pdbx_seq_one_letter_code
_entity_poly.pdbx_strand_id
1 'polypeptide(L)'
;MAEYQVAIIYGRLAGVEDFRAIKDYFEKGFSTKFIFFVSREPVGAATEFIKELLYCDVKVVENPRKEAKKLFKKLKASGQKVFIIASDEFGYRGMSGDPV
;
A
#
# COMPACT_ATOMS: atom_id res chain seq x y z
N MET A 1 19.19 -2.05 -1.84
CA MET A 1 18.40 -2.33 -3.06
C MET A 1 16.99 -2.63 -2.62
N ALA A 2 15.97 -2.07 -3.26
CA ALA A 2 14.61 -2.29 -2.80
C ALA A 2 14.17 -3.75 -3.01
N GLU A 3 13.51 -4.33 -2.02
CA GLU A 3 13.06 -5.74 -2.08
C GLU A 3 11.98 -5.94 -3.16
N TYR A 4 11.05 -4.99 -3.25
CA TYR A 4 9.98 -4.93 -4.23
C TYR A 4 10.00 -3.63 -5.03
N GLN A 5 9.63 -3.67 -6.31
CA GLN A 5 9.46 -2.45 -7.12
C GLN A 5 8.14 -1.75 -6.77
N VAL A 6 7.07 -2.53 -6.57
CA VAL A 6 5.74 -2.00 -6.26
C VAL A 6 5.11 -2.77 -5.11
N ALA A 7 4.65 -2.08 -4.08
CA ALA A 7 3.83 -2.63 -3.01
C ALA A 7 2.38 -2.18 -3.18
N ILE A 8 1.47 -3.14 -3.28
CA ILE A 8 0.04 -2.90 -3.44
C ILE A 8 -0.64 -3.20 -2.10
N ILE A 9 -1.30 -2.21 -1.55
CA ILE A 9 -2.07 -2.34 -0.30
C ILE A 9 -3.54 -2.19 -0.67
N TYR A 10 -4.43 -2.96 -0.06
CA TYR A 10 -5.87 -2.79 -0.28
C TYR A 10 -6.67 -2.85 1.01
N GLY A 11 -7.60 -1.92 1.18
CA GLY A 11 -8.33 -1.76 2.43
C GLY A 11 -9.68 -1.09 2.24
N ARG A 12 -10.43 -0.96 3.33
CA ARG A 12 -11.71 -0.22 3.32
C ARG A 12 -11.49 1.28 3.43
N LEU A 13 -10.54 1.69 4.26
CA LEU A 13 -10.20 3.08 4.56
C LEU A 13 -8.70 3.16 4.82
N ALA A 14 -8.05 4.25 4.39
CA ALA A 14 -6.67 4.55 4.74
C ALA A 14 -6.64 5.66 5.78
N GLY A 15 -6.04 5.37 6.93
CA GLY A 15 -5.79 6.32 8.00
C GLY A 15 -4.35 6.84 7.97
N VAL A 16 -4.06 7.80 8.86
CA VAL A 16 -2.71 8.36 9.04
C VAL A 16 -1.70 7.27 9.43
N GLU A 17 -2.12 6.27 10.22
CA GLU A 17 -1.26 5.17 10.64
C GLU A 17 -0.79 4.31 9.46
N ASP A 18 -1.68 4.02 8.50
CA ASP A 18 -1.30 3.27 7.30
C ASP A 18 -0.24 4.03 6.50
N PHE A 19 -0.42 5.34 6.31
CA PHE A 19 0.54 6.16 5.59
C PHE A 19 1.89 6.30 6.31
N ARG A 20 1.86 6.35 7.65
CA ARG A 20 3.09 6.30 8.46
C ARG A 20 3.83 4.98 8.28
N ALA A 21 3.11 3.86 8.26
CA ALA A 21 3.70 2.57 7.94
C ALA A 21 4.31 2.58 6.53
N ILE A 22 3.60 3.04 5.51
CA ILE A 22 4.12 3.17 4.14
C ILE A 22 5.45 3.94 4.11
N LYS A 23 5.52 5.05 4.84
CA LYS A 23 6.75 5.84 4.96
C LYS A 23 7.89 5.03 5.59
N ASP A 24 7.66 4.36 6.72
CA ASP A 24 8.68 3.53 7.38
C ASP A 24 9.18 2.39 6.48
N TYR A 25 8.28 1.70 5.77
CA TYR A 25 8.65 0.66 4.81
C TYR A 25 9.42 1.22 3.61
N PHE A 26 9.09 2.41 3.12
CA PHE A 26 9.85 3.08 2.07
C PHE A 26 11.27 3.43 2.55
N GLU A 27 11.41 4.00 3.75
CA GLU A 27 12.71 4.35 4.34
C GLU A 27 13.58 3.12 4.61
N LYS A 28 12.98 1.97 4.95
CA LYS A 28 13.66 0.67 5.07
C LYS A 28 14.04 0.05 3.72
N GLY A 29 13.63 0.66 2.60
CA GLY A 29 13.89 0.14 1.26
C GLY A 29 13.06 -1.10 0.92
N PHE A 30 11.87 -1.27 1.52
CA PHE A 30 10.99 -2.38 1.17
C PHE A 30 10.47 -2.25 -0.27
N SER A 31 9.99 -1.05 -0.64
CA SER A 31 9.52 -0.79 -2.00
C SER A 31 9.78 0.62 -2.49
N THR A 32 9.93 0.76 -3.81
CA THR A 32 10.10 2.07 -4.46
C THR A 32 8.79 2.78 -4.76
N LYS A 33 7.67 2.05 -4.83
CA LYS A 33 6.36 2.60 -5.13
C LYS A 33 5.27 1.86 -4.36
N PHE A 34 4.37 2.62 -3.75
CA PHE A 34 3.23 2.11 -3.02
C PHE A 34 1.93 2.49 -3.73
N ILE A 35 1.01 1.54 -3.84
CA ILE A 35 -0.30 1.76 -4.46
C ILE A 35 -1.36 1.23 -3.50
N PHE A 36 -2.18 2.13 -2.99
CA PHE A 36 -3.15 1.81 -1.96
C PHE A 36 -4.57 1.93 -2.49
N PHE A 37 -5.24 0.80 -2.65
CA PHE A 37 -6.63 0.72 -3.07
C PHE A 37 -7.56 0.79 -1.86
N VAL A 38 -8.46 1.76 -1.85
CA VAL A 38 -9.43 1.96 -0.75
C VAL A 38 -10.85 2.06 -1.28
N SER A 39 -11.83 1.62 -0.48
CA SER A 39 -13.24 1.81 -0.81
C SER A 39 -13.75 3.22 -0.53
N ARG A 40 -13.04 3.99 0.28
CA ARG A 40 -13.40 5.35 0.67
C ARG A 40 -12.18 6.25 0.65
N GLU A 41 -12.39 7.50 0.27
CA GLU A 41 -11.34 8.51 0.30
C GLU A 41 -10.80 8.71 1.72
N PRO A 42 -9.47 8.85 1.88
CA PRO A 42 -8.89 9.30 3.13
C PRO A 42 -9.37 10.73 3.43
N VAL A 43 -9.67 11.01 4.69
CA VAL A 43 -10.20 12.29 5.15
C VAL A 43 -9.32 12.92 6.23
N GLY A 44 -9.36 14.25 6.33
CA GLY A 44 -8.63 15.02 7.34
C GLY A 44 -7.11 14.96 7.15
N ALA A 45 -6.37 14.76 8.25
CA ALA A 45 -4.90 14.73 8.26
C ALA A 45 -4.30 13.66 7.33
N ALA A 46 -5.05 12.59 7.04
CA ALA A 46 -4.62 11.53 6.13
C ALA A 46 -4.48 12.03 4.67
N THR A 47 -5.35 12.96 4.27
CA THR A 47 -5.34 13.56 2.92
C THR A 47 -4.18 14.52 2.71
N GLU A 48 -3.73 15.19 3.76
CA GLU A 48 -2.54 16.05 3.70
C GLU A 48 -1.27 15.19 3.67
N PHE A 49 -1.21 14.18 4.53
CA PHE A 49 -0.06 13.31 4.65
C PHE A 49 0.23 12.55 3.34
N ILE A 50 -0.80 12.10 2.62
CA ILE A 50 -0.59 11.45 1.33
C ILE A 50 0.02 12.38 0.27
N LYS A 51 -0.29 13.68 0.30
CA LYS A 51 0.30 14.64 -0.66
C LYS A 51 1.81 14.77 -0.48
N GLU A 52 2.29 14.55 0.74
CA GLU A 52 3.72 14.53 1.05
C GLU A 52 4.41 13.24 0.56
N LEU A 53 3.65 12.16 0.37
CA LEU A 53 4.14 10.85 -0.05
C LEU A 53 4.11 10.69 -1.58
N LEU A 54 5.06 11.32 -2.28
CA LEU A 54 5.19 11.22 -3.76
C LEU A 54 5.33 9.79 -4.30
N TYR A 55 5.77 8.86 -3.46
CA TYR A 55 5.92 7.44 -3.77
C TYR A 55 4.67 6.60 -3.46
N CYS A 56 3.57 7.21 -2.99
CA CYS A 56 2.34 6.53 -2.62
C CYS A 56 1.14 7.05 -3.44
N ASP A 57 0.57 6.18 -4.28
CA ASP A 57 -0.67 6.45 -5.02
C ASP A 57 -1.87 5.86 -4.26
N VAL A 58 -2.87 6.66 -3.88
CA VAL A 58 -4.17 6.13 -3.41
C VAL A 58 -5.19 6.11 -4.54
N LYS A 59 -5.88 4.97 -4.67
CA LYS A 59 -6.97 4.78 -5.63
C LYS A 59 -8.24 4.40 -4.91
N VAL A 60 -9.27 5.23 -5.07
CA VAL A 60 -10.59 4.95 -4.52
C VAL A 60 -11.41 4.18 -5.53
N VAL A 61 -11.85 2.98 -5.14
CA VAL A 61 -12.57 2.05 -5.99
C VAL A 61 -13.60 1.30 -5.17
N GLU A 62 -14.76 0.94 -5.75
CA GLU A 62 -15.78 0.17 -5.01
C GLU A 62 -15.23 -1.16 -4.46
N ASN A 63 -14.42 -1.86 -5.25
CA ASN A 63 -13.88 -3.17 -4.91
C ASN A 63 -12.33 -3.18 -4.87
N PRO A 64 -11.70 -2.67 -3.79
CA PRO A 64 -10.25 -2.50 -3.69
C PRO A 64 -9.50 -3.83 -3.81
N ARG A 65 -10.03 -4.91 -3.22
CA ARG A 65 -9.46 -6.26 -3.32
C ARG A 65 -9.37 -6.76 -4.77
N LYS A 66 -10.40 -6.51 -5.58
CA LYS A 66 -10.48 -6.99 -6.96
C LYS A 66 -9.49 -6.22 -7.84
N GLU A 67 -9.47 -4.90 -7.70
CA GLU A 67 -8.57 -4.04 -8.47
C GLU A 67 -7.10 -4.24 -8.08
N ALA A 68 -6.80 -4.38 -6.79
CA ALA A 68 -5.46 -4.70 -6.31
C ALA A 68 -4.94 -6.02 -6.90
N LYS A 69 -5.74 -7.10 -6.87
CA LYS A 69 -5.37 -8.38 -7.49
C LYS A 69 -5.19 -8.29 -9.00
N LYS A 70 -6.02 -7.51 -9.68
CA LYS A 70 -5.92 -7.28 -11.13
C LYS A 70 -4.60 -6.58 -11.48
N LEU A 71 -4.26 -5.53 -10.73
CA LEU A 71 -2.99 -4.81 -10.92
C LEU A 71 -1.80 -5.70 -10.58
N PHE A 72 -1.84 -6.43 -9.47
CA PHE A 72 -0.81 -7.39 -9.07
C PHE A 72 -0.51 -8.40 -10.18
N LYS A 73 -1.55 -9.04 -10.75
CA LYS A 73 -1.38 -9.98 -11.87
C LYS A 73 -0.75 -9.32 -13.08
N LYS A 74 -1.17 -8.10 -13.42
CA LYS A 74 -0.65 -7.36 -14.57
C LYS A 74 0.84 -7.05 -14.41
N LEU A 75 1.23 -6.50 -13.25
CA LEU A 75 2.62 -6.13 -12.99
C LEU A 75 3.52 -7.35 -12.84
N LYS A 76 3.03 -8.42 -12.20
CA LYS A 76 3.74 -9.71 -12.10
C LYS A 76 3.95 -10.33 -13.48
N ALA A 77 2.96 -10.26 -14.37
CA ALA A 77 3.08 -10.74 -15.75
C ALA A 77 4.12 -9.94 -16.56
N SER A 78 4.33 -8.67 -16.23
CA SER A 78 5.40 -7.83 -16.81
C SER A 78 6.78 -8.07 -16.20
N GLY A 79 6.94 -9.04 -15.28
CA GLY A 79 8.22 -9.38 -14.66
C GLY A 79 8.65 -8.46 -13.50
N GLN A 80 7.76 -7.58 -13.02
CA GLN A 80 8.07 -6.72 -11.88
C GLN A 80 7.97 -7.49 -10.56
N LYS A 81 8.83 -7.14 -9.60
CA LYS A 81 8.72 -7.60 -8.21
C LYS A 81 7.63 -6.80 -7.51
N VAL A 82 6.48 -7.43 -7.28
CA VAL A 82 5.30 -6.76 -6.74
C VAL A 82 4.87 -7.48 -5.47
N PHE A 83 4.53 -6.72 -4.45
CA PHE A 83 3.94 -7.20 -3.21
C PHE A 83 2.45 -6.84 -3.16
N ILE A 84 1.62 -7.68 -2.57
CA ILE A 84 0.20 -7.38 -2.36
C ILE A 84 -0.24 -7.80 -0.97
N ILE A 85 -0.91 -6.91 -0.24
CA ILE A 85 -1.33 -7.15 1.14
C ILE A 85 -2.61 -6.38 1.48
N ALA A 86 -3.40 -6.90 2.42
CA ALA A 86 -4.55 -6.17 2.96
C ALA A 86 -4.09 -5.10 3.95
N SER A 87 -4.80 -3.96 4.04
CA SER A 87 -4.49 -2.90 5.01
C SER A 87 -4.55 -3.39 6.45
N ASP A 88 -5.48 -4.30 6.76
CA ASP A 88 -5.57 -4.94 8.09
C ASP A 88 -4.31 -5.77 8.43
N GLU A 89 -3.64 -6.31 7.41
CA GLU A 89 -2.41 -7.08 7.54
C GLU A 89 -1.15 -6.22 7.31
N PHE A 90 -1.31 -4.92 7.06
CA PHE A 90 -0.23 -4.01 6.72
C PHE A 90 -0.01 -2.98 7.83
N GLY A 91 1.26 -2.69 8.14
CA GLY A 91 1.62 -1.79 9.24
C GLY A 91 1.42 -2.40 10.63
N TYR A 92 1.23 -1.55 11.65
CA TYR A 92 1.20 -1.94 13.07
C TYR A 92 0.07 -2.92 13.43
N ARG A 93 -1.00 -3.02 12.63
CA ARG A 93 -2.09 -3.99 12.83
C ARG A 93 -1.74 -5.40 12.33
N GLY A 94 -0.91 -5.50 11.30
CA GLY A 94 -0.40 -6.79 10.78
C GLY A 94 0.87 -7.29 11.47
N MET A 95 1.66 -6.39 12.09
CA MET A 95 2.90 -6.71 12.82
C MET A 95 2.71 -7.44 14.16
N SER A 96 1.58 -8.13 14.37
CA SER A 96 1.51 -9.23 15.35
C SER A 96 1.85 -10.60 14.72
N GLY A 97 2.07 -10.65 13.41
CA GLY A 97 2.63 -11.81 12.71
C GLY A 97 4.10 -11.59 12.40
N ASP A 98 4.96 -12.22 13.18
CA ASP A 98 6.40 -12.37 12.99
C ASP A 98 6.77 -12.62 11.50
N PRO A 99 7.73 -11.89 10.91
CA PRO A 99 8.31 -12.27 9.62
C PRO A 99 9.28 -13.44 9.84
N VAL A 100 8.86 -14.66 9.51
CA VAL A 100 9.75 -15.83 9.39
C VAL A 100 10.22 -16.00 7.95
#